data_AF-A0A450TR67-F1
#
_entry.id   AF-A0A450TR67-F1
#
_cell.length_a   1.000
_cell.length_b   1.000
_cell.length_c   1.000
_cell.angle_alpha   90.00
_cell.angle_beta   90.00
_cell.angle_gamma   90.00
#
_symmetry.space_group_name_H-M   'P 1'
#
loop_
_entity.id
_entity.type
_entity.pdbx_description
1 polymer ?
#
loop_
_entity_poly.entity_id
_entity_poly.type
_entity_poly.pdbx_seq_one_letter_code
_entity_poly.pdbx_strand_id
1 'polypeptide(L)'
;MGFSILGFLMHSETEVPGIDELKMFTGMVSKVERWHIKSHSGYHLFLEFDGDIKKFDIRQCEYPLNLGIDSKQLISSGDAITIAVAGSLVWQVEKNGVLVCPYKRVVEIQTRFDQFEIKLSVFLLIFGLLLSTIGIIRTRRAARSPEV
;
A
#
# COMPACT_ATOMS: atom_id res chain seq x y z
N MET A 1 9.04 10.82 -33.48
CA MET A 1 8.22 9.78 -32.82
C MET A 1 8.05 10.21 -31.37
N GLY A 2 6.89 10.76 -31.03
CA GLY A 2 6.61 11.33 -29.71
C GLY A 2 6.34 10.21 -28.71
N PHE A 3 7.10 10.19 -27.62
CA PHE A 3 6.92 9.20 -26.57
C PHE A 3 5.66 9.51 -25.78
N SER A 4 4.72 8.57 -25.82
CA SER A 4 3.48 8.50 -25.03
C SER A 4 3.78 8.29 -23.54
N ILE A 5 4.43 9.26 -22.89
CA ILE A 5 4.77 9.20 -21.45
C ILE A 5 3.54 9.48 -20.58
N LEU A 6 2.49 10.08 -21.14
CA LEU A 6 1.28 10.45 -20.40
C LEU A 6 0.47 9.24 -19.91
N GLY A 7 0.60 8.07 -20.55
CA GLY A 7 -0.26 6.91 -20.28
C GLY A 7 0.11 6.10 -19.03
N PHE A 8 1.32 6.26 -18.48
CA PHE A 8 1.83 5.35 -17.44
C PHE A 8 1.61 5.83 -16.00
N LEU A 9 1.17 7.07 -15.79
CA LEU A 9 1.11 7.68 -14.44
C LEU A 9 -0.27 7.68 -13.79
N MET A 10 -1.31 7.23 -14.48
CA MET A 10 -2.71 7.32 -14.03
C MET A 10 -3.26 6.01 -13.43
N HIS A 11 -2.42 5.11 -12.90
CA HIS A 11 -2.89 3.80 -12.42
C HIS A 11 -2.56 3.47 -10.95
N SER A 12 -2.20 4.46 -10.12
CA SER A 12 -1.98 4.25 -8.68
C SER A 12 -2.99 5.07 -7.87
N GLU A 13 -4.28 4.95 -8.18
CA GLU A 13 -5.30 5.25 -7.18
C GLU A 13 -5.75 3.89 -6.64
N THR A 14 -5.37 3.60 -5.40
CA THR A 14 -5.85 2.39 -4.74
C THR A 14 -7.31 2.65 -4.39
N GLU A 15 -8.25 1.93 -5.03
CA GLU A 15 -9.68 2.12 -4.76
C GLU A 15 -9.98 1.81 -3.28
N VAL A 16 -10.37 2.86 -2.54
CA VAL A 16 -10.70 2.76 -1.12
C VAL A 16 -12.17 2.38 -1.01
N PRO A 17 -12.52 1.19 -0.49
CA PRO A 17 -13.90 0.75 -0.37
C PRO A 17 -14.64 1.62 0.65
N GLY A 18 -15.93 1.84 0.42
CA GLY A 18 -16.82 2.48 1.38
C GLY A 18 -16.87 1.68 2.69
N ILE A 19 -17.02 2.35 3.84
CA ILE A 19 -17.11 1.66 5.14
C ILE A 19 -18.32 0.72 5.21
N ASP A 20 -19.39 1.07 4.50
CA ASP A 20 -20.64 0.32 4.34
C ASP A 20 -20.50 -0.89 3.42
N GLU A 21 -19.45 -0.94 2.59
CA GLU A 21 -19.14 -2.08 1.71
C GLU A 21 -18.34 -3.17 2.44
N LEU A 22 -17.84 -2.87 3.66
CA LEU A 22 -17.03 -3.79 4.43
C LEU A 22 -17.87 -4.88 5.08
N LYS A 23 -17.43 -6.14 4.92
CA LYS A 23 -18.00 -7.29 5.63
C LYS A 23 -17.29 -7.48 6.95
N MET A 24 -18.04 -7.68 8.02
CA MET A 24 -17.48 -7.94 9.35
C MET A 24 -17.41 -9.44 9.64
N PHE A 25 -16.30 -9.85 10.25
CA PHE A 25 -16.10 -11.21 10.76
C PHE A 25 -15.55 -11.13 12.19
N THR A 26 -16.17 -11.86 13.11
CA THR A 26 -15.74 -11.93 14.51
C THR A 26 -15.33 -13.35 14.83
N GLY A 27 -14.09 -13.57 15.24
CA GLY A 27 -13.58 -14.92 15.46
C GLY A 27 -12.29 -14.94 16.27
N MET A 28 -11.73 -16.14 16.41
CA MET A 28 -10.49 -16.37 17.13
C MET A 28 -9.32 -16.34 16.16
N VAL A 29 -8.25 -15.61 16.51
CA VAL A 29 -7.01 -15.64 15.73
C VAL A 29 -6.36 -17.01 15.90
N SER A 30 -6.36 -17.82 14.83
CA SER A 30 -5.64 -19.09 14.80
C SER A 30 -4.14 -18.82 14.69
N LYS A 31 -3.74 -18.04 13.69
CA LYS A 31 -2.35 -17.61 13.48
C LYS A 31 -2.25 -16.35 12.64
N VAL A 32 -1.13 -15.63 12.79
CA VAL A 32 -0.69 -14.55 11.91
C VAL A 32 0.62 -14.99 11.26
N GLU A 33 0.66 -15.03 9.94
CA GLU A 33 1.79 -15.59 9.18
C GLU A 33 2.37 -14.53 8.24
N ARG A 34 3.68 -14.28 8.34
CA ARG A 34 4.39 -13.45 7.37
C ARG A 34 4.63 -14.26 6.10
N TRP A 35 4.30 -13.70 4.94
CA TRP A 35 4.69 -14.23 3.64
C TRP A 35 5.65 -13.26 2.95
N HIS A 36 6.52 -13.81 2.11
CA HIS A 36 7.50 -13.04 1.35
C HIS A 36 7.68 -13.64 -0.06
N ILE A 37 7.54 -12.79 -1.07
CA ILE A 37 7.91 -13.04 -2.47
C ILE A 37 9.03 -12.05 -2.82
N LYS A 38 9.90 -12.35 -3.79
CA LYS A 38 11.11 -11.55 -4.11
C LYS A 38 10.97 -10.02 -4.08
N SER A 39 9.80 -9.47 -4.45
CA SER A 39 9.53 -8.02 -4.50
C SER A 39 8.60 -7.50 -3.42
N HIS A 40 7.89 -8.36 -2.67
CA HIS A 40 6.85 -7.95 -1.74
C HIS A 40 6.77 -8.89 -0.54
N SER A 41 6.49 -8.34 0.63
CA SER A 41 6.13 -9.08 1.83
C SER A 41 4.78 -8.61 2.34
N GLY A 42 4.17 -9.42 3.20
CA GLY A 42 2.97 -9.03 3.92
C GLY A 42 2.58 -10.08 4.94
N TYR A 43 1.36 -9.94 5.45
CA TYR A 43 0.84 -10.83 6.49
C TYR A 43 -0.50 -11.44 6.09
N HIS A 44 -0.65 -12.71 6.44
CA HIS A 44 -1.92 -13.42 6.41
C HIS A 44 -2.46 -13.59 7.82
N LEU A 45 -3.74 -13.30 7.99
CA LEU A 45 -4.53 -13.62 9.17
C LEU A 45 -5.33 -14.87 8.92
N PHE A 46 -5.22 -15.84 9.83
CA PHE A 46 -6.08 -17.00 9.86
C PHE A 46 -7.04 -16.84 11.04
N LEU A 47 -8.32 -16.65 10.72
CA LEU A 47 -9.39 -16.43 11.68
C LEU A 47 -10.29 -17.67 11.71
N GLU A 48 -10.44 -18.26 12.88
CA GLU A 48 -11.42 -19.31 13.12
C GLU A 48 -12.80 -18.66 13.38
N PHE A 49 -13.76 -19.02 12.53
CA PHE A 49 -15.11 -18.47 12.51
C PHE A 49 -16.08 -19.58 12.12
N ASP A 50 -17.13 -19.80 12.91
CA ASP A 50 -18.15 -20.84 12.69
C ASP A 50 -17.57 -22.26 12.47
N GLY A 51 -16.45 -22.58 13.14
CA GLY A 51 -15.78 -23.88 13.02
C GLY A 51 -14.88 -24.04 11.79
N ASP A 52 -14.82 -23.04 10.92
CA ASP A 52 -13.92 -22.99 9.75
C ASP A 52 -12.79 -21.98 9.96
N ILE A 53 -11.63 -22.24 9.35
CA ILE A 53 -10.51 -21.30 9.32
C ILE A 53 -10.53 -20.53 8.01
N LYS A 54 -10.75 -19.22 8.08
CA LYS A 54 -10.67 -18.30 6.93
C LYS A 54 -9.35 -17.53 6.91
N LYS A 55 -8.82 -17.34 5.72
CA LYS A 55 -7.59 -16.59 5.46
C LYS A 55 -7.91 -15.19 4.94
N PHE A 56 -7.27 -14.19 5.53
CA PHE A 56 -7.36 -12.78 5.14
C PHE A 56 -5.96 -12.16 4.98
N ASP A 57 -5.86 -11.10 4.20
CA ASP A 57 -4.64 -10.34 3.95
C ASP A 57 -4.61 -9.08 4.81
N ILE A 58 -3.60 -8.94 5.68
CA ILE A 58 -3.42 -7.77 6.55
C ILE A 58 -2.36 -6.83 5.97
N ARG A 59 -2.57 -6.33 4.75
CA ARG A 59 -1.62 -5.37 4.15
C ARG A 59 -1.80 -3.97 4.72
N GLN A 60 -3.05 -3.49 4.73
CA GLN A 60 -3.39 -2.15 5.17
C GLN A 60 -3.16 -1.93 6.68
N CYS A 61 -3.39 -2.98 7.47
CA CYS A 61 -3.26 -2.94 8.92
C CYS A 61 -1.88 -3.38 9.44
N GLU A 62 -0.91 -3.69 8.57
CA GLU A 62 0.42 -4.16 8.98
C GLU A 62 1.11 -3.19 9.96
N TYR A 63 1.21 -1.92 9.57
CA TYR A 63 1.83 -0.89 10.39
C TYR A 63 1.01 -0.53 11.64
N PRO A 64 -0.32 -0.28 11.56
CA PRO A 64 -1.14 -0.04 12.75
C PRO A 64 -1.09 -1.15 13.80
N LEU A 65 -1.00 -2.41 13.38
CA LEU A 65 -0.94 -3.58 14.26
C LEU A 65 0.48 -3.92 14.73
N ASN A 66 1.49 -3.22 14.21
CA ASN A 66 2.89 -3.42 14.55
C ASN A 66 3.36 -4.87 14.29
N LEU A 67 2.93 -5.46 13.16
CA LEU A 67 3.20 -6.86 12.87
C LEU A 67 4.69 -7.10 12.59
N GLY A 68 5.28 -8.06 13.30
CA GLY A 68 6.67 -8.53 13.15
C GLY A 68 7.77 -7.47 13.28
N ILE A 69 7.49 -6.37 13.98
CA ILE A 69 8.48 -5.37 14.37
C ILE A 69 9.02 -5.69 15.78
N ASP A 70 8.16 -6.10 16.73
CA ASP A 70 8.55 -6.47 18.10
C ASP A 70 7.47 -7.34 18.81
N SER A 71 7.66 -7.61 20.11
CA SER A 71 6.69 -8.32 20.96
C SER A 71 5.42 -7.52 21.28
N LYS A 72 5.29 -6.28 20.79
CA LYS A 72 4.15 -5.40 21.02
C LYS A 72 3.12 -5.47 19.89
N GLN A 73 3.09 -6.56 19.12
CA GLN A 73 2.03 -6.77 18.16
C GLN A 73 0.67 -6.73 18.86
N LEU A 74 -0.31 -6.08 18.24
CA LEU A 74 -1.61 -5.84 18.90
C LEU A 74 -2.55 -7.04 18.82
N ILE A 75 -2.26 -8.00 17.93
CA ILE A 75 -2.99 -9.25 17.76
C ILE A 75 -2.03 -10.44 17.78
N SER A 76 -2.45 -11.54 18.40
CA SER A 76 -1.72 -12.79 18.58
C SER A 76 -2.66 -13.99 18.47
N SER A 77 -2.11 -15.18 18.29
CA SER A 77 -2.90 -16.42 18.32
C SER A 77 -3.67 -16.53 19.65
N GLY A 78 -4.93 -16.94 19.57
CA GLY A 78 -5.86 -17.02 20.69
C GLY A 78 -6.61 -15.73 21.01
N ASP A 79 -6.33 -14.61 20.33
CA ASP A 79 -7.12 -13.39 20.52
C ASP A 79 -8.50 -13.49 19.87
N ALA A 80 -9.54 -13.01 20.56
CA ALA A 80 -10.85 -12.76 19.96
C ALA A 80 -10.85 -11.37 19.30
N ILE A 81 -11.09 -11.31 17.99
CA ILE A 81 -11.08 -10.06 17.23
C ILE A 81 -12.29 -9.95 16.30
N THR A 82 -12.66 -8.72 15.98
CA THR A 82 -13.57 -8.40 14.88
C THR A 82 -12.80 -7.69 13.78
N ILE A 83 -12.88 -8.20 12.55
CA ILE A 83 -12.26 -7.59 11.38
C ILE A 83 -13.32 -7.07 10.43
N ALA A 84 -13.04 -5.96 9.76
CA ALA A 84 -13.83 -5.48 8.62
C ALA A 84 -13.01 -5.62 7.34
N VAL A 85 -13.59 -6.26 6.32
CA VAL A 85 -12.87 -6.66 5.10
C VAL A 85 -13.60 -6.27 3.82
N ALA A 86 -12.83 -5.98 2.78
CA ALA A 86 -13.30 -5.89 1.41
C ALA A 86 -12.60 -6.99 0.60
N GLY A 87 -13.36 -7.98 0.13
CA GLY A 87 -12.76 -9.21 -0.42
C GLY A 87 -11.97 -9.98 0.66
N SER A 88 -10.68 -10.21 0.42
CA SER A 88 -9.76 -10.82 1.40
C SER A 88 -8.98 -9.79 2.23
N LEU A 89 -9.03 -8.51 1.89
CA LEU A 89 -8.19 -7.47 2.49
C LEU A 89 -8.82 -6.93 3.77
N VAL A 90 -8.02 -6.86 4.83
CA VAL A 90 -8.43 -6.34 6.14
C VAL A 90 -8.22 -4.84 6.21
N TRP A 91 -9.32 -4.10 6.42
CA TRP A 91 -9.32 -2.63 6.49
C TRP A 91 -9.52 -2.10 7.91
N GLN A 92 -10.04 -2.94 8.82
CA GLN A 92 -10.22 -2.59 10.22
C GLN A 92 -10.04 -3.83 11.10
N VAL A 93 -9.46 -3.62 12.28
CA VAL A 93 -9.37 -4.64 13.33
C VAL A 93 -9.75 -4.04 14.67
N GLU A 94 -10.66 -4.72 15.35
CA GLU A 94 -11.10 -4.45 16.71
C GLU A 94 -10.73 -5.64 17.60
N LYS A 95 -10.22 -5.35 18.78
CA LYS A 95 -9.90 -6.35 19.81
C LYS A 95 -10.46 -5.84 21.14
N ASN A 96 -11.27 -6.65 21.81
CA ASN A 96 -11.86 -6.31 23.12
C ASN A 96 -12.58 -4.94 23.14
N GLY A 97 -13.34 -4.58 22.11
CA GLY A 97 -14.04 -3.29 22.04
C GLY A 97 -13.16 -2.11 21.61
N VAL A 98 -11.87 -2.33 21.33
CA VAL A 98 -10.90 -1.28 20.98
C VAL A 98 -10.43 -1.46 19.54
N LEU A 99 -10.52 -0.40 18.74
CA LEU A 99 -10.00 -0.36 17.37
C LEU A 99 -8.46 -0.31 17.39
N VAL A 100 -7.82 -1.47 17.28
CA VAL A 100 -6.36 -1.62 17.19
C VAL A 100 -5.83 -1.31 15.79
N CYS A 101 -6.67 -1.47 14.76
CA CYS A 101 -6.44 -0.92 13.44
C CYS A 101 -7.71 -0.20 12.96
N PRO A 102 -7.82 1.14 13.11
CA PRO A 102 -9.00 1.88 12.69
C PRO A 102 -9.04 2.10 11.17
N TYR A 103 -10.19 1.90 10.53
CA TYR A 103 -10.39 2.16 9.09
C TYR A 103 -9.93 3.56 8.68
N LYS A 104 -10.34 4.60 9.43
CA LYS A 104 -9.96 5.99 9.13
C LYS A 104 -8.44 6.18 9.05
N ARG A 105 -7.68 5.55 9.95
CA ARG A 105 -6.22 5.64 9.98
C ARG A 105 -5.60 4.93 8.77
N VAL A 106 -6.15 3.77 8.41
CA VAL A 106 -5.75 3.04 7.20
C VAL A 106 -5.95 3.89 5.94
N VAL A 107 -7.13 4.50 5.79
CA VAL A 107 -7.43 5.37 4.64
C VAL A 107 -6.51 6.59 4.60
N GLU A 108 -6.26 7.24 5.72
CA GLU A 108 -5.33 8.37 5.80
C GLU A 108 -3.89 7.99 5.40
N ILE A 109 -3.42 6.80 5.78
CA ILE A 109 -2.11 6.30 5.38
C ILE A 109 -2.07 6.04 3.88
N GLN A 110 -3.09 5.36 3.34
CA GLN A 110 -3.17 5.01 1.92
C GLN A 110 -3.20 6.27 1.05
N THR A 111 -4.12 7.19 1.33
CA THR A 111 -4.26 8.46 0.60
C THR A 111 -2.98 9.31 0.65
N ARG A 112 -2.27 9.34 1.78
CA ARG A 112 -0.99 10.05 1.90
C ARG A 112 0.09 9.39 1.06
N PHE A 113 0.14 8.07 1.02
CA PHE A 113 1.10 7.33 0.22
C PHE A 113 0.85 7.55 -1.28
N ASP A 114 -0.41 7.43 -1.73
CA ASP A 114 -0.82 7.70 -3.12
C ASP A 114 -0.46 9.14 -3.52
N GLN A 115 -0.72 10.14 -2.65
CA GLN A 115 -0.30 11.53 -2.88
C GLN A 115 1.23 11.69 -2.98
N PHE A 116 1.99 10.95 -2.18
CA PHE A 116 3.45 10.98 -2.25
C PHE A 116 3.96 10.39 -3.56
N GLU A 117 3.42 9.25 -3.99
CA GLU A 117 3.78 8.62 -5.27
C GLU A 117 3.49 9.53 -6.46
N ILE A 118 2.31 10.19 -6.47
CA ILE A 118 1.94 11.15 -7.51
C ILE A 118 2.93 12.33 -7.51
N LYS A 119 3.24 12.91 -6.36
CA LYS A 119 4.19 14.05 -6.26
C LYS A 119 5.58 13.66 -6.73
N LEU A 120 6.06 12.48 -6.32
CA LEU A 120 7.37 11.97 -6.72
C LEU A 120 7.43 11.74 -8.24
N SER A 121 6.37 11.15 -8.80
CA SER A 121 6.23 10.92 -10.23
C SER A 121 6.31 12.22 -11.04
N VAL A 122 5.56 13.25 -10.62
CA VAL A 122 5.60 14.58 -11.25
C VAL A 122 7.00 15.19 -11.14
N PHE A 123 7.65 15.08 -9.97
CA PHE A 123 9.01 15.58 -9.78
C PHE A 123 10.01 14.92 -10.74
N LEU A 124 9.95 13.58 -10.87
CA LEU A 124 10.83 12.83 -11.78
C LEU A 124 10.59 13.19 -13.25
N LEU A 125 9.34 13.44 -13.65
CA LEU A 125 9.02 13.91 -15.00
C LEU A 125 9.65 15.27 -15.29
N ILE A 126 9.47 16.24 -14.40
CA ILE A 126 10.03 17.59 -14.57
C ILE A 126 11.55 17.52 -14.64
N PHE A 127 12.17 16.76 -13.73
CA PHE A 127 13.61 16.59 -13.70
C PHE A 127 14.15 15.91 -14.97
N GLY A 128 13.47 14.87 -15.46
CA GLY A 128 13.82 14.20 -16.72
C GLY A 128 13.71 15.13 -17.93
N LEU A 129 12.66 15.95 -18.00
CA LEU A 129 12.49 16.96 -19.05
C LEU A 129 13.63 17.98 -19.02
N LEU A 130 13.99 18.50 -17.84
CA LEU A 130 15.10 19.45 -17.68
C LEU A 130 16.43 18.84 -18.14
N LEU A 131 16.75 17.61 -17.72
CA LEU A 131 17.96 16.92 -18.18
C LEU A 131 17.99 16.73 -19.71
N SER A 132 16.84 16.40 -20.31
CA SER A 132 16.74 16.26 -21.77
C SER A 132 17.03 17.57 -22.50
N THR A 133 16.54 18.71 -22.00
CA THR A 133 16.80 20.03 -22.60
C THR A 133 18.28 20.42 -22.51
N ILE A 134 18.95 20.11 -21.39
CA ILE A 134 20.40 20.33 -21.25
C ILE A 134 21.19 19.49 -22.26
N GLY A 135 20.82 18.22 -22.44
CA GLY A 135 21.42 17.34 -23.45
C GLY A 135 21.24 17.84 -24.88
N ILE A 136 20.05 18.35 -25.22
CA ILE A 136 19.75 18.93 -26.53
C ILE A 136 20.56 20.23 -26.76
N ILE A 137 20.70 21.08 -25.74
CA ILE A 137 21.49 22.32 -25.86
C ILE A 137 22.98 22.00 -26.03
N ARG A 138 23.53 21.04 -25.27
CA ARG A 138 24.94 20.60 -25.41
C ARG A 138 25.21 20.01 -26.80
N THR A 139 24.35 19.12 -27.29
CA THR A 139 24.51 18.53 -28.63
C THR A 139 24.38 19.57 -29.74
N ARG A 140 23.47 20.55 -29.63
CA ARG A 140 23.37 21.66 -30.60
C ARG A 140 24.57 22.61 -30.57
N ARG A 141 25.20 22.85 -29.40
CA ARG A 141 26.43 23.66 -29.30
C ARG A 141 27.62 22.95 -29.94
N ALA A 142 27.78 21.65 -29.70
CA ALA A 142 28.85 20.86 -30.32
C ALA A 142 28.70 20.78 -31.86
N ALA A 143 27.46 20.64 -32.36
CA ALA A 143 27.21 20.62 -33.80
C ALA A 143 27.35 22.00 -34.50
N ARG A 144 27.32 23.11 -33.73
CA ARG A 144 27.51 24.48 -34.25
C ARG A 144 28.94 24.99 -34.14
N SER A 145 29.86 24.20 -33.59
CA SER A 145 31.29 24.50 -33.61
C SER A 145 32.02 23.56 -34.57
N PRO A 146 31.89 23.73 -35.90
CA PRO A 146 33.02 23.43 -36.76
C PRO A 146 34.03 24.56 -36.52
N GLU A 147 35.02 24.33 -35.67
CA GLU A 147 36.24 25.13 -35.77
C GLU A 147 36.87 24.83 -37.13
N VAL A 148 36.92 25.87 -37.96
CA VAL A 148 37.91 26.07 -39.02
C VAL A 148 39.22 26.47 -38.36
#